data_AF-A0A7H1PRN3-F1
#
_entry.id   AF-A0A7H1PRN3-F1
#
_cell.length_a   1.000
_cell.length_b   1.000
_cell.length_c   1.000
_cell.angle_alpha   90.00
_cell.angle_beta   90.00
_cell.angle_gamma   90.00
#
_symmetry.space_group_name_H-M   'P 1'
#
loop_
_entity.id
_entity.type
_entity.pdbx_description
1 polymer ?
#
loop_
_entity_poly.entity_id
_entity_poly.type
_entity_poly.pdbx_seq_one_letter_code
_entity_poly.pdbx_strand_id
1 'polypeptide(L)'
;MIEVDSRWGIPDSTATRAMYGAVDALICGYTADLVRAFRQWPTAKASFATKFVNPDLLLIPRHQPARHQTPLPHPSRSRRKRGPAQARTGPYDRECRAASRPLTTLSVSANNVAITDRSLMSQTAGRTGPRKAPTMSDVAQLAGVSHQTVSRVLSDHPNVRESTRADVLRAIGQLGYRRNSSARALVTRRTLTLGVVACNPTLFGPSSTLFGLEEAARDEGYMVSAVTLRRYSAAALNEAIDHLSDWGVEGIVVIVPHREAVTALSELRLPFPVVTVEGGHSLPIPVVSVDQWLGARMATSHLLAAGHRTVWHVAGPPSWLEAEARADGWRSVLEEAGAVVPPPIQGDWTPLSGYRAGQELAGRVTAGAAGRGSPEVTAVFVANDQMALGVLRAFREAGLSVPGHVAIAGFDDIPEAEFFTPPLTTVRQDFTALGQASIRLLISRLGSGTTEDDDERVVIEPRLIVRGSSTLS
;
A
#
# COMPACT_ATOMS: atom_id res chain seq x y z
N MET A 1 -47.50 -23.46 7.76
CA MET A 1 -48.40 -22.58 6.98
C MET A 1 -47.54 -21.57 6.25
N ILE A 2 -47.92 -21.17 5.04
CA ILE A 2 -47.16 -20.27 4.16
C ILE A 2 -48.08 -19.12 3.80
N GLU A 3 -47.58 -17.90 3.86
CA GLU A 3 -48.07 -16.83 2.99
C GLU A 3 -46.94 -15.81 2.74
N VAL A 4 -46.42 -15.79 1.50
CA VAL A 4 -45.53 -14.76 0.97
C VAL A 4 -46.01 -14.51 -0.46
N ASP A 5 -46.32 -13.25 -0.76
CA ASP A 5 -47.04 -12.85 -1.98
C ASP A 5 -46.26 -13.13 -3.28
N SER A 6 -46.99 -13.52 -4.30
CA SER A 6 -46.51 -13.82 -5.64
C SER A 6 -46.18 -12.55 -6.42
N ARG A 7 -44.95 -12.43 -6.94
CA ARG A 7 -44.63 -11.37 -7.92
C ARG A 7 -43.66 -11.73 -9.06
N TRP A 8 -43.16 -12.97 -9.11
CA TRP A 8 -42.33 -13.47 -10.21
C TRP A 8 -42.75 -14.89 -10.61
N GLY A 9 -43.50 -15.01 -11.70
CA GLY A 9 -43.99 -16.30 -12.19
C GLY A 9 -42.91 -17.09 -12.92
N ILE A 10 -42.38 -18.13 -12.26
CA ILE A 10 -41.46 -19.13 -12.84
C ILE A 10 -41.99 -20.52 -12.46
N PRO A 11 -42.09 -21.50 -13.40
CA PRO A 11 -42.64 -22.81 -13.09
C PRO A 11 -41.76 -23.63 -12.12
N ASP A 12 -42.40 -24.28 -11.14
CA ASP A 12 -41.72 -25.24 -10.27
C ASP A 12 -41.28 -26.47 -11.08
N SER A 13 -40.01 -26.85 -10.94
CA SER A 13 -39.45 -28.05 -11.56
C SER A 13 -38.29 -28.60 -10.73
N THR A 14 -38.20 -29.93 -10.66
CA THR A 14 -37.32 -30.67 -9.74
C THR A 14 -35.83 -30.42 -9.93
N ALA A 15 -35.40 -29.79 -11.03
CA ALA A 15 -34.02 -29.38 -11.26
C ALA A 15 -33.55 -28.31 -10.25
N THR A 16 -34.41 -27.38 -9.86
CA THR A 16 -34.01 -26.25 -8.99
C THR A 16 -33.62 -26.71 -7.58
N ARG A 17 -34.33 -27.69 -7.02
CA ARG A 17 -33.97 -28.29 -5.71
C ARG A 17 -32.65 -29.06 -5.73
N ALA A 18 -32.32 -29.70 -6.85
CA ALA A 18 -31.04 -30.42 -6.99
C ALA A 18 -29.83 -29.47 -7.01
N MET A 19 -30.00 -28.25 -7.54
CA MET A 19 -28.90 -27.28 -7.63
C MET A 19 -28.49 -26.72 -6.26
N TYR A 20 -29.45 -26.40 -5.38
CA TYR A 20 -29.14 -25.90 -4.04
C TYR A 20 -28.49 -26.97 -3.15
N GLY A 21 -28.99 -28.21 -3.15
CA GLY A 21 -28.42 -29.31 -2.36
C GLY A 21 -26.97 -29.69 -2.75
N ALA A 22 -26.53 -29.34 -3.96
CA ALA A 22 -25.15 -29.53 -4.40
C ALA A 22 -24.19 -28.39 -3.97
N VAL A 23 -24.72 -27.21 -3.63
CA VAL A 23 -23.91 -26.07 -3.16
C VAL A 23 -23.60 -26.22 -1.67
N ASP A 24 -24.57 -26.63 -0.84
CA ASP A 24 -24.33 -26.87 0.59
C ASP A 24 -23.26 -27.95 0.83
N ALA A 25 -23.22 -28.98 -0.02
CA ALA A 25 -22.21 -30.04 0.01
C ALA A 25 -20.78 -29.56 -0.35
N LEU A 26 -20.62 -28.33 -0.88
CA LEU A 26 -19.32 -27.73 -1.20
C LEU A 26 -18.77 -26.86 -0.05
N ILE A 27 -19.56 -26.59 0.99
CA ILE A 27 -19.24 -25.69 2.11
C ILE A 27 -19.09 -26.47 3.43
N CYS A 28 -18.63 -27.72 3.34
CA CYS A 28 -18.11 -28.51 4.47
C CYS A 28 -16.93 -29.36 3.99
N GLY A 29 -15.72 -29.09 4.50
CA GLY A 29 -14.49 -29.67 3.97
C GLY A 29 -13.99 -30.89 4.73
N TYR A 30 -13.36 -31.82 4.01
CA TYR A 30 -12.21 -32.60 4.50
C TYR A 30 -11.33 -33.05 3.33
N THR A 31 -10.01 -33.03 3.51
CA THR A 31 -9.03 -33.25 2.43
C THR A 31 -8.54 -34.70 2.35
N ALA A 32 -9.22 -35.54 1.57
CA ALA A 32 -8.70 -36.84 1.14
C ALA A 32 -9.16 -37.23 -0.29
N ASP A 33 -10.47 -37.33 -0.51
CA ASP A 33 -11.01 -38.02 -1.69
C ASP A 33 -11.01 -37.20 -2.99
N LEU A 34 -10.90 -35.87 -2.94
CA LEU A 34 -10.71 -35.02 -4.13
C LEU A 34 -9.49 -35.45 -4.96
N VAL A 35 -8.41 -35.91 -4.31
CA VAL A 35 -7.19 -36.39 -5.00
C VAL A 35 -7.37 -37.77 -5.63
N ARG A 36 -8.34 -38.57 -5.16
CA ARG A 36 -8.77 -39.81 -5.82
C ARG A 36 -9.68 -39.53 -7.00
N ALA A 37 -10.70 -38.68 -6.82
CA ALA A 37 -11.65 -38.31 -7.87
C ALA A 37 -10.93 -37.74 -9.11
N PHE A 38 -9.98 -36.81 -8.91
CA PHE A 38 -9.23 -36.19 -10.01
C PHE A 38 -8.29 -37.14 -10.77
N ARG A 39 -8.01 -38.35 -10.24
CA ARG A 39 -7.17 -39.36 -10.88
C ARG A 39 -7.95 -40.41 -11.70
N GLN A 40 -9.29 -40.41 -11.65
CA GLN A 40 -10.11 -41.48 -12.24
C GLN A 40 -11.04 -41.03 -13.37
N TRP A 41 -10.91 -39.80 -13.89
CA TRP A 41 -11.81 -39.27 -14.92
C TRP A 41 -11.17 -39.13 -16.32
N PRO A 42 -11.26 -40.16 -17.18
CA PRO A 42 -10.98 -40.03 -18.61
C PRO A 42 -12.18 -39.47 -19.40
N THR A 43 -11.88 -38.77 -20.50
CA THR A 43 -12.78 -38.53 -21.65
C THR A 43 -14.20 -38.01 -21.38
N ALA A 44 -14.33 -36.69 -21.25
CA ALA A 44 -15.57 -35.95 -21.55
C ALA A 44 -15.26 -34.57 -22.17
N LYS A 45 -14.92 -34.53 -23.47
CA LYS A 45 -14.84 -33.27 -24.24
C LYS A 45 -16.20 -32.95 -24.87
N ALA A 46 -16.47 -31.65 -25.02
CA ALA A 46 -17.61 -31.06 -25.74
C ALA A 46 -19.01 -31.28 -25.14
N SER A 47 -19.38 -30.43 -24.15
CA SER A 47 -20.64 -29.65 -24.20
C SER A 47 -20.76 -28.67 -23.00
N PHE A 48 -19.99 -27.56 -23.00
CA PHE A 48 -20.20 -26.47 -22.03
C PHE A 48 -19.69 -25.10 -22.52
N ALA A 49 -19.96 -24.75 -23.78
CA ALA A 49 -19.47 -23.50 -24.39
C ALA A 49 -20.43 -22.90 -25.44
N THR A 50 -21.75 -23.03 -25.25
CA THR A 50 -22.74 -22.41 -26.16
C THR A 50 -24.07 -22.06 -25.46
N LYS A 51 -24.07 -20.95 -24.72
CA LYS A 51 -25.25 -20.10 -24.41
C LYS A 51 -24.76 -18.77 -23.83
N PHE A 52 -25.52 -17.68 -24.04
CA PHE A 52 -25.19 -16.30 -23.64
C PHE A 52 -23.98 -15.63 -24.33
N VAL A 53 -24.05 -15.47 -25.65
CA VAL A 53 -23.48 -14.31 -26.36
C VAL A 53 -24.52 -13.81 -27.38
N ASN A 54 -24.73 -12.50 -27.48
CA ASN A 54 -25.75 -11.89 -28.34
C ASN A 54 -25.20 -11.63 -29.77
N PRO A 55 -25.77 -12.18 -30.87
CA PRO A 55 -25.12 -12.19 -32.18
C PRO A 55 -25.79 -11.30 -33.25
N ASP A 56 -25.76 -9.96 -33.07
CA ASP A 56 -26.32 -8.99 -34.05
C ASP A 56 -25.28 -8.02 -34.65
N LEU A 57 -23.97 -8.27 -34.43
CA LEU A 57 -22.89 -7.41 -34.94
C LEU A 57 -21.73 -8.21 -35.56
N LEU A 58 -21.25 -7.69 -36.70
CA LEU A 58 -20.06 -8.06 -37.49
C LEU A 58 -20.18 -9.26 -38.45
N LEU A 59 -20.46 -8.93 -39.72
CA LEU A 59 -20.26 -9.78 -40.89
C LEU A 59 -18.77 -10.07 -41.16
N ILE A 60 -18.45 -11.29 -41.59
CA ILE A 60 -17.11 -11.69 -42.06
C ILE A 60 -17.22 -12.63 -43.27
N PRO A 61 -16.58 -12.34 -44.42
CA PRO A 61 -16.22 -13.35 -45.41
C PRO A 61 -14.82 -13.94 -45.11
N ARG A 62 -14.73 -15.25 -44.94
CA ARG A 62 -13.45 -16.00 -44.87
C ARG A 62 -13.18 -16.72 -46.20
N HIS A 63 -11.93 -17.05 -46.48
CA HIS A 63 -11.55 -18.13 -47.41
C HIS A 63 -10.71 -19.21 -46.73
N GLN A 64 -10.66 -20.41 -47.33
CA GLN A 64 -10.23 -21.68 -46.70
C GLN A 64 -8.87 -22.21 -47.23
N PRO A 65 -8.19 -23.09 -46.47
CA PRO A 65 -6.95 -23.78 -46.88
C PRO A 65 -7.12 -25.28 -47.24
N ALA A 66 -6.07 -25.88 -47.79
CA ALA A 66 -5.90 -27.33 -48.09
C ALA A 66 -4.39 -27.67 -48.21
N ARG A 67 -3.84 -28.91 -48.11
CA ARG A 67 -4.18 -30.19 -47.43
C ARG A 67 -2.97 -31.17 -47.59
N HIS A 68 -2.48 -31.81 -46.52
CA HIS A 68 -1.58 -33.02 -46.51
C HIS A 68 -0.17 -32.89 -47.19
N GLN A 69 0.85 -33.77 -47.03
CA GLN A 69 0.97 -35.18 -46.56
C GLN A 69 2.38 -35.54 -45.95
N THR A 70 2.76 -36.81 -45.82
CA THR A 70 3.87 -37.43 -45.00
C THR A 70 4.84 -38.33 -45.86
N PRO A 71 5.85 -39.13 -45.35
CA PRO A 71 6.89 -39.01 -44.27
C PRO A 71 8.33 -39.64 -44.55
N LEU A 72 9.32 -39.48 -43.62
CA LEU A 72 10.49 -40.38 -43.28
C LEU A 72 11.64 -40.64 -44.33
N PRO A 73 12.82 -41.31 -44.04
CA PRO A 73 13.52 -41.77 -42.80
C PRO A 73 15.08 -41.45 -42.71
N HIS A 74 15.84 -42.14 -41.81
CA HIS A 74 17.30 -41.99 -41.46
C HIS A 74 18.36 -42.61 -42.42
N PRO A 75 19.68 -42.32 -42.24
CA PRO A 75 20.63 -43.34 -41.69
C PRO A 75 21.70 -42.83 -40.67
N SER A 76 22.89 -43.47 -40.53
CA SER A 76 23.56 -43.72 -39.21
C SER A 76 25.10 -43.98 -39.17
N ARG A 77 25.71 -44.01 -37.95
CA ARG A 77 26.99 -44.67 -37.51
C ARG A 77 28.35 -44.04 -37.98
N SER A 78 29.57 -44.25 -37.39
CA SER A 78 30.06 -44.81 -36.09
C SER A 78 31.61 -44.73 -35.85
N ARG A 79 32.09 -44.79 -34.56
CA ARG A 79 33.44 -45.25 -34.04
C ARG A 79 34.69 -44.40 -34.48
N ARG A 80 35.92 -44.41 -33.88
CA ARG A 80 36.84 -45.32 -33.09
C ARG A 80 37.69 -44.48 -32.05
N LYS A 81 38.77 -44.90 -31.33
CA LYS A 81 39.06 -46.04 -30.39
C LYS A 81 40.50 -45.94 -29.71
N ARG A 82 40.63 -45.61 -28.40
CA ARG A 82 41.83 -45.74 -27.49
C ARG A 82 43.05 -44.81 -27.79
N GLY A 83 44.11 -44.64 -26.94
CA GLY A 83 44.60 -45.34 -25.72
C GLY A 83 45.62 -44.54 -24.82
N PRO A 84 46.36 -45.18 -23.87
CA PRO A 84 46.86 -44.52 -22.62
C PRO A 84 48.40 -44.52 -22.32
N ALA A 85 48.84 -43.87 -21.22
CA ALA A 85 50.23 -43.73 -20.73
C ALA A 85 50.37 -43.81 -19.17
N GLN A 86 51.57 -43.54 -18.60
CA GLN A 86 52.01 -43.77 -17.19
C GLN A 86 53.17 -42.80 -16.76
N ALA A 87 53.65 -42.66 -15.51
CA ALA A 87 53.10 -42.74 -14.13
C ALA A 87 54.21 -42.46 -13.05
N ARG A 88 53.84 -42.23 -11.76
CA ARG A 88 54.68 -42.05 -10.53
C ARG A 88 55.41 -40.69 -10.42
N THR A 89 55.80 -40.15 -9.24
CA THR A 89 55.85 -40.59 -7.81
C THR A 89 55.10 -39.63 -6.84
N GLY A 90 55.07 -39.91 -5.52
CA GLY A 90 54.64 -39.02 -4.42
C GLY A 90 55.57 -39.19 -3.20
N PRO A 91 55.15 -39.00 -1.92
CA PRO A 91 53.89 -38.44 -1.38
C PRO A 91 54.09 -37.40 -0.24
N TYR A 92 53.01 -36.74 0.24
CA TYR A 92 52.66 -36.58 1.67
C TYR A 92 51.24 -35.96 1.84
N ASP A 93 50.67 -36.10 3.03
CA ASP A 93 49.44 -35.52 3.60
C ASP A 93 48.04 -35.64 2.93
N ARG A 94 47.10 -36.13 3.76
CA ARG A 94 45.65 -35.85 3.78
C ARG A 94 45.35 -35.26 5.17
N GLU A 95 44.21 -34.68 5.57
CA GLU A 95 42.78 -34.80 5.23
C GLU A 95 42.10 -33.42 5.49
N CYS A 96 40.86 -33.09 5.12
CA CYS A 96 39.90 -33.63 4.15
C CYS A 96 38.96 -32.47 3.70
N ARG A 97 38.32 -32.57 2.53
CA ARG A 97 37.27 -31.64 2.07
C ARG A 97 35.94 -32.37 1.89
N ALA A 98 34.84 -31.72 2.26
CA ALA A 98 33.49 -32.06 1.80
C ALA A 98 32.84 -30.81 1.19
N ALA A 99 32.70 -30.77 -0.14
CA ALA A 99 32.10 -29.65 -0.87
C ALA A 99 31.06 -30.18 -1.88
N SER A 100 29.86 -30.42 -1.38
CA SER A 100 28.75 -30.98 -2.16
C SER A 100 28.05 -29.88 -2.99
N ARG A 101 27.95 -30.07 -4.30
CA ARG A 101 27.23 -29.15 -5.21
C ARG A 101 25.73 -29.45 -5.16
N PRO A 102 24.85 -28.48 -4.83
CA PRO A 102 23.41 -28.66 -4.92
C PRO A 102 22.93 -28.79 -6.37
N LEU A 103 21.75 -29.40 -6.54
CA LEU A 103 21.10 -29.66 -7.83
C LEU A 103 20.35 -28.41 -8.33
N THR A 104 20.38 -28.18 -9.65
CA THR A 104 19.54 -27.17 -10.30
C THR A 104 18.08 -27.66 -10.32
N THR A 105 17.19 -26.98 -9.61
CA THR A 105 15.74 -27.19 -9.71
C THR A 105 15.11 -26.24 -10.72
N LEU A 106 14.07 -26.72 -11.42
CA LEU A 106 13.40 -26.00 -12.52
C LEU A 106 12.30 -25.08 -11.98
N SER A 107 12.36 -23.79 -12.33
CA SER A 107 11.17 -22.92 -12.30
C SER A 107 10.49 -22.94 -13.67
N VAL A 108 9.21 -23.33 -13.70
CA VAL A 108 8.40 -23.27 -14.92
C VAL A 108 7.85 -21.86 -15.06
N SER A 109 8.16 -21.19 -16.17
CA SER A 109 7.44 -20.01 -16.65
C SER A 109 6.81 -20.31 -18.01
N ALA A 110 5.57 -19.89 -18.20
CA ALA A 110 4.76 -20.30 -19.34
C ALA A 110 4.79 -19.28 -20.49
N ASN A 111 4.62 -19.81 -21.70
CA ASN A 111 4.09 -19.12 -22.89
C ASN A 111 4.85 -17.87 -23.39
N ASN A 112 5.83 -18.09 -24.26
CA ASN A 112 5.89 -17.36 -25.53
C ASN A 112 6.59 -18.19 -26.60
N VAL A 113 5.82 -18.76 -27.54
CA VAL A 113 6.36 -19.55 -28.66
C VAL A 113 6.58 -18.62 -29.86
N ALA A 114 7.82 -18.14 -30.00
CA ALA A 114 8.24 -17.43 -31.20
C ALA A 114 8.47 -18.42 -32.35
N ILE A 115 7.57 -18.44 -33.34
CA ILE A 115 7.75 -19.22 -34.57
C ILE A 115 8.79 -18.50 -35.44
N THR A 116 10.02 -19.00 -35.45
CA THR A 116 11.08 -18.50 -36.33
C THR A 116 11.05 -19.20 -37.69
N ASP A 117 10.13 -18.79 -38.57
CA ASP A 117 10.39 -18.92 -40.01
C ASP A 117 11.35 -17.78 -40.41
N ARG A 118 12.45 -18.14 -41.08
CA ARG A 118 13.58 -17.24 -41.36
C ARG A 118 13.67 -16.83 -42.84
N SER A 119 12.62 -17.08 -43.63
CA SER A 119 12.69 -16.99 -45.09
C SER A 119 11.67 -16.03 -45.75
N LEU A 120 11.17 -15.01 -45.05
CA LEU A 120 10.18 -14.06 -45.61
C LEU A 120 10.38 -12.58 -45.21
N MET A 121 11.62 -12.13 -44.99
CA MET A 121 11.94 -10.70 -44.85
C MET A 121 13.19 -10.29 -45.65
N SER A 122 12.97 -9.87 -46.90
CA SER A 122 13.97 -9.17 -47.71
C SER A 122 13.33 -8.09 -48.58
N GLN A 123 12.96 -6.97 -47.95
CA GLN A 123 13.04 -5.59 -48.48
C GLN A 123 12.53 -4.58 -47.43
N THR A 124 12.87 -3.30 -47.63
CA THR A 124 12.44 -2.13 -46.83
C THR A 124 12.65 -2.22 -45.31
N ALA A 125 13.91 -2.16 -44.88
CA ALA A 125 14.28 -1.78 -43.51
C ALA A 125 15.16 -0.50 -43.54
N GLY A 126 14.52 0.67 -43.63
CA GLY A 126 15.21 1.95 -43.55
C GLY A 126 15.78 2.18 -42.14
N ARG A 127 17.04 2.63 -42.03
CA ARG A 127 17.72 2.88 -40.75
C ARG A 127 17.14 4.06 -39.97
N THR A 128 16.05 3.86 -39.24
CA THR A 128 15.66 4.76 -38.15
C THR A 128 16.51 4.46 -36.91
N GLY A 129 17.58 5.24 -36.71
CA GLY A 129 18.21 5.34 -35.39
C GLY A 129 17.23 5.92 -34.34
N PRO A 130 17.57 5.87 -33.04
CA PRO A 130 16.70 6.45 -32.01
C PRO A 130 16.43 7.93 -32.33
N ARG A 131 15.15 8.29 -32.48
CA ARG A 131 14.73 9.67 -32.75
C ARG A 131 15.23 10.54 -31.59
N LYS A 132 16.18 11.43 -31.89
CA LYS A 132 16.73 12.38 -30.93
C LYS A 132 15.57 13.21 -30.36
N ALA A 133 15.49 13.31 -29.03
CA ALA A 133 14.44 14.09 -28.39
C ALA A 133 14.51 15.56 -28.85
N PRO A 134 13.38 16.24 -29.10
CA PRO A 134 13.38 17.63 -29.51
C PRO A 134 14.07 18.52 -28.47
N THR A 135 14.75 19.56 -28.94
CA THR A 135 15.48 20.54 -28.14
C THR A 135 14.78 21.90 -28.17
N MET A 136 15.19 22.82 -27.28
CA MET A 136 14.73 24.21 -27.33
C MET A 136 15.10 24.91 -28.65
N SER A 137 16.17 24.48 -29.31
CA SER A 137 16.58 25.01 -30.62
C SER A 137 15.63 24.58 -31.73
N ASP A 138 15.14 23.33 -31.70
CA ASP A 138 14.15 22.84 -32.67
C ASP A 138 12.80 23.57 -32.50
N VAL A 139 12.38 23.82 -31.25
CA VAL A 139 11.22 24.66 -30.92
C VAL A 139 11.41 26.10 -31.42
N ALA A 140 12.59 26.69 -31.18
CA ALA A 140 12.91 28.06 -31.61
C ALA A 140 12.86 28.20 -33.14
N GLN A 141 13.42 27.22 -33.85
CA GLN A 141 13.40 27.17 -35.32
C GLN A 141 11.96 27.01 -35.85
N LEU A 142 11.14 26.13 -35.28
CA LEU A 142 9.76 25.91 -35.73
C LEU A 142 8.84 27.10 -35.42
N ALA A 143 9.07 27.80 -34.30
CA ALA A 143 8.31 29.00 -33.93
C ALA A 143 8.85 30.31 -34.55
N GLY A 144 9.97 30.28 -35.28
CA GLY A 144 10.57 31.46 -35.90
C GLY A 144 11.17 32.48 -34.91
N VAL A 145 11.61 32.04 -33.74
CA VAL A 145 12.12 32.90 -32.65
C VAL A 145 13.53 32.52 -32.19
N SER A 146 14.14 33.33 -31.31
CA SER A 146 15.41 32.95 -30.67
C SER A 146 15.21 31.95 -29.54
N HIS A 147 16.23 31.14 -29.25
CA HIS A 147 16.28 30.24 -28.09
C HIS A 147 16.00 30.96 -26.76
N GLN A 148 16.44 32.22 -26.62
CA GLN A 148 16.17 33.04 -25.44
C GLN A 148 14.68 33.42 -25.33
N THR A 149 13.98 33.62 -26.45
CA THR A 149 12.52 33.85 -26.47
C THR A 149 11.76 32.59 -26.06
N VAL A 150 12.15 31.41 -26.54
CA VAL A 150 11.58 30.13 -26.06
C VAL A 150 11.81 29.95 -24.56
N SER A 151 13.01 30.27 -24.07
CA SER A 151 13.34 30.23 -22.64
C SER A 151 12.44 31.16 -21.82
N ARG A 152 12.18 32.39 -22.31
CA ARG A 152 11.28 33.36 -21.68
C ARG A 152 9.84 32.87 -21.63
N VAL A 153 9.30 32.29 -22.72
CA VAL A 153 7.96 31.68 -22.74
C VAL A 153 7.87 30.52 -21.75
N LEU A 154 8.86 29.62 -21.74
CA LEU A 154 8.89 28.46 -20.84
C LEU A 154 9.06 28.82 -19.35
N SER A 155 9.50 30.04 -19.05
CA SER A 155 9.64 30.60 -17.69
C SER A 155 8.67 31.77 -17.45
N ASP A 156 7.56 31.81 -18.21
CA ASP A 156 6.43 32.73 -18.08
C ASP A 156 6.77 34.24 -17.96
N HIS A 157 7.85 34.65 -18.63
CA HIS A 157 8.42 35.99 -18.47
C HIS A 157 7.50 37.07 -19.09
N PRO A 158 7.10 38.13 -18.35
CA PRO A 158 6.03 39.05 -18.77
C PRO A 158 6.33 39.82 -20.06
N ASN A 159 7.60 40.14 -20.34
CA ASN A 159 8.01 40.87 -21.55
C ASN A 159 8.06 39.97 -22.82
N VAL A 160 7.02 39.16 -23.08
CA VAL A 160 6.82 38.41 -24.33
C VAL A 160 5.44 38.73 -24.89
N ARG A 161 5.35 39.03 -26.19
CA ARG A 161 4.06 39.28 -26.87
C ARG A 161 3.23 38.00 -26.90
N GLU A 162 1.93 38.14 -26.67
CA GLU A 162 1.02 36.99 -26.57
C GLU A 162 0.92 36.16 -27.86
N SER A 163 1.01 36.80 -29.03
CA SER A 163 1.14 36.08 -30.31
C SER A 163 2.37 35.17 -30.34
N THR A 164 3.54 35.70 -29.95
CA THR A 164 4.81 34.97 -29.88
C THR A 164 4.78 33.85 -28.83
N ARG A 165 4.06 34.05 -27.71
CA ARG A 165 3.80 32.99 -26.73
C ARG A 165 2.98 31.86 -27.36
N ALA A 166 1.87 32.18 -28.03
CA ALA A 166 1.02 31.20 -28.71
C ALA A 166 1.75 30.44 -29.83
N ASP A 167 2.62 31.11 -30.61
CA ASP A 167 3.46 30.47 -31.63
C ASP A 167 4.44 29.45 -31.03
N VAL A 168 5.12 29.81 -29.92
CA VAL A 168 6.04 28.92 -29.22
C VAL A 168 5.31 27.74 -28.58
N LEU A 169 4.16 27.95 -27.93
CA LEU A 169 3.36 26.88 -27.34
C LEU A 169 2.85 25.89 -28.42
N ARG A 170 2.46 26.39 -29.59
CA ARG A 170 2.08 25.56 -30.75
C ARG A 170 3.25 24.69 -31.22
N ALA A 171 4.44 25.27 -31.37
CA ALA A 171 5.65 24.54 -31.76
C ALA A 171 6.07 23.47 -30.73
N ILE A 172 5.93 23.76 -29.44
CA ILE A 172 6.16 22.80 -28.35
C ILE A 172 5.21 21.59 -28.50
N GLY A 173 3.92 21.84 -28.69
CA GLY A 173 2.91 20.80 -28.89
C GLY A 173 3.15 19.96 -30.14
N GLN A 174 3.48 20.59 -31.28
CA GLN A 174 3.76 19.91 -32.54
C GLN A 174 5.00 19.02 -32.50
N LEU A 175 6.05 19.42 -31.79
CA LEU A 175 7.27 18.62 -31.63
C LEU A 175 7.16 17.57 -30.53
N GLY A 176 6.21 17.71 -29.59
CA GLY A 176 6.19 16.95 -28.34
C GLY A 176 7.34 17.33 -27.41
N TYR A 177 7.83 18.58 -27.49
CA TYR A 177 8.93 19.05 -26.66
C TYR A 177 8.56 19.03 -25.17
N ARG A 178 9.45 18.53 -24.31
CA ARG A 178 9.34 18.63 -22.85
C ARG A 178 10.60 19.28 -22.30
N ARG A 179 10.43 20.25 -21.40
CA ARG A 179 11.55 20.93 -20.74
C ARG A 179 12.29 19.94 -19.83
N ASN A 180 13.57 19.72 -20.09
CA ASN A 180 14.41 18.85 -19.26
C ASN A 180 14.56 19.48 -17.86
N SER A 181 14.13 18.76 -16.82
CA SER A 181 14.14 19.21 -15.42
C SER A 181 15.55 19.40 -14.87
N SER A 182 16.50 18.53 -15.19
CA SER A 182 17.92 18.69 -14.82
C SER A 182 18.53 19.94 -15.49
N ALA A 183 18.20 20.18 -16.76
CA ALA A 183 18.64 21.38 -17.47
C ALA A 183 17.98 22.67 -16.95
N ARG A 184 16.74 22.60 -16.43
CA ARG A 184 16.11 23.67 -15.65
C ARG A 184 16.91 23.91 -14.37
N ALA A 185 17.14 22.86 -13.57
CA ALA A 185 17.80 22.94 -12.27
C ALA A 185 19.20 23.55 -12.33
N LEU A 186 19.99 23.22 -13.36
CA LEU A 186 21.31 23.84 -13.59
C LEU A 186 21.25 25.36 -13.82
N VAL A 187 20.12 25.89 -14.31
CA VAL A 187 19.92 27.33 -14.57
C VAL A 187 19.22 28.03 -13.40
N THR A 188 18.24 27.38 -12.76
CA THR A 188 17.46 27.94 -11.64
C THR A 188 18.12 27.76 -10.29
N ARG A 189 19.11 26.85 -10.16
CA ARG A 189 19.62 26.29 -8.90
C ARG A 189 18.52 25.71 -8.01
N ARG A 190 17.41 25.26 -8.62
CA ARG A 190 16.24 24.66 -7.96
C ARG A 190 15.75 23.46 -8.77
N THR A 191 15.73 22.29 -8.14
CA THR A 191 15.18 21.06 -8.72
C THR A 191 13.66 21.08 -8.73
N LEU A 192 13.04 21.75 -7.76
CA LEU A 192 11.64 21.61 -7.36
C LEU A 192 11.29 20.16 -6.98
N THR A 193 12.17 19.52 -6.20
CA THR A 193 11.97 18.19 -5.64
C THR A 193 12.12 18.23 -4.12
N LEU A 194 11.20 17.61 -3.38
CA LEU A 194 11.27 17.39 -1.94
C LEU A 194 11.54 15.90 -1.67
N GLY A 195 12.32 15.59 -0.65
CA GLY A 195 12.51 14.22 -0.18
C GLY A 195 11.43 13.83 0.83
N VAL A 196 11.00 12.58 0.81
CA VAL A 196 10.24 11.99 1.91
C VAL A 196 10.91 10.70 2.36
N VAL A 197 11.21 10.58 3.65
CA VAL A 197 11.67 9.32 4.24
C VAL A 197 10.50 8.69 4.99
N ALA A 198 9.98 7.60 4.42
CA ALA A 198 8.84 6.87 4.95
C ALA A 198 9.29 5.55 5.60
N CYS A 199 8.59 5.11 6.64
CA CYS A 199 8.84 3.83 7.30
C CYS A 199 7.57 2.98 7.31
N ASN A 200 7.68 1.69 7.01
CA ASN A 200 6.56 0.75 6.95
C ASN A 200 5.29 1.26 6.19
N PRO A 201 5.42 1.74 4.93
CA PRO A 201 4.29 2.26 4.12
C PRO A 201 3.29 1.17 3.67
N THR A 202 3.32 -0.02 4.26
CA THR A 202 2.26 -1.03 4.17
C THR A 202 1.18 -0.85 5.24
N LEU A 203 1.39 0.06 6.20
CA LEU A 203 0.41 0.46 7.22
C LEU A 203 -0.34 1.73 6.78
N PHE A 204 -1.59 1.85 7.22
CA PHE A 204 -2.51 2.87 6.72
C PHE A 204 -2.09 4.31 7.04
N GLY A 205 -1.68 4.60 8.29
CA GLY A 205 -1.18 5.92 8.70
C GLY A 205 0.01 6.37 7.84
N PRO A 206 1.16 5.66 7.84
CA PRO A 206 2.34 6.05 7.06
C PRO A 206 2.10 6.18 5.54
N SER A 207 1.22 5.36 4.96
CA SER A 207 0.88 5.46 3.52
C SER A 207 -0.04 6.62 3.20
N SER A 208 -1.05 6.89 4.04
CA SER A 208 -1.94 8.04 3.90
C SER A 208 -1.21 9.37 4.14
N THR A 209 -0.28 9.39 5.09
CA THR A 209 0.65 10.53 5.31
C THR A 209 1.52 10.78 4.08
N LEU A 210 2.15 9.74 3.51
CA LEU A 210 2.95 9.90 2.27
C LEU A 210 2.09 10.43 1.12
N PHE A 211 0.87 9.91 0.94
CA PHE A 211 -0.05 10.39 -0.09
C PHE A 211 -0.43 11.87 0.12
N GLY A 212 -0.78 12.28 1.34
CA GLY A 212 -1.09 13.68 1.67
C GLY A 212 0.10 14.63 1.44
N LEU A 213 1.32 14.17 1.70
CA LEU A 213 2.55 14.91 1.35
C LEU A 213 2.74 15.03 -0.18
N GLU A 214 2.49 13.95 -0.94
CA GLU A 214 2.57 13.96 -2.40
C GLU A 214 1.52 14.87 -3.06
N GLU A 215 0.33 15.00 -2.48
CA GLU A 215 -0.70 15.92 -2.96
C GLU A 215 -0.33 17.37 -2.65
N ALA A 216 -0.02 17.68 -1.39
CA ALA A 216 0.34 19.04 -0.98
C ALA A 216 1.60 19.56 -1.69
N ALA A 217 2.61 18.72 -1.92
CA ALA A 217 3.80 19.10 -2.68
C ALA A 217 3.46 19.44 -4.15
N ARG A 218 2.54 18.68 -4.75
CA ARG A 218 2.11 18.85 -6.15
C ARG A 218 1.34 20.15 -6.34
N ASP A 219 0.50 20.52 -5.39
CA ASP A 219 -0.25 21.79 -5.41
C ASP A 219 0.69 23.00 -5.32
N GLU A 220 1.77 22.90 -4.54
CA GLU A 220 2.87 23.89 -4.46
C GLU A 220 3.89 23.78 -5.63
N GLY A 221 3.63 22.94 -6.64
CA GLY A 221 4.46 22.79 -7.83
C GLY A 221 5.76 21.98 -7.67
N TYR A 222 5.94 21.33 -6.52
CA TYR A 222 7.05 20.43 -6.21
C TYR A 222 6.76 18.97 -6.62
N MET A 223 7.82 18.22 -6.91
CA MET A 223 7.79 16.76 -6.98
C MET A 223 8.23 16.15 -5.65
N VAL A 224 7.71 14.97 -5.29
CA VAL A 224 8.23 14.18 -4.16
C VAL A 224 9.15 13.08 -4.69
N SER A 225 10.23 12.80 -3.95
CA SER A 225 11.03 11.58 -4.08
C SER A 225 11.06 10.85 -2.74
N ALA A 226 10.53 9.62 -2.71
CA ALA A 226 10.34 8.86 -1.48
C ALA A 226 11.38 7.74 -1.32
N VAL A 227 12.02 7.67 -0.14
CA VAL A 227 12.83 6.52 0.31
C VAL A 227 12.09 5.78 1.41
N THR A 228 12.00 4.46 1.29
CA THR A 228 11.32 3.59 2.28
C THR A 228 12.32 2.82 3.12
N LEU A 229 12.29 3.03 4.44
CA LEU A 229 13.09 2.29 5.41
C LEU A 229 12.41 1.00 5.88
N ARG A 230 13.22 -0.06 6.02
CA ARG A 230 12.82 -1.37 6.61
C ARG A 230 13.17 -1.51 8.10
N ARG A 231 13.95 -0.59 8.65
CA ARG A 231 14.37 -0.52 10.06
C ARG A 231 14.59 0.92 10.45
N TYR A 232 14.36 1.21 11.72
CA TYR A 232 14.58 2.52 12.32
C TYR A 232 15.98 2.54 12.95
N SER A 233 16.96 3.15 12.28
CA SER A 233 18.30 3.35 12.84
C SER A 233 18.98 4.58 12.24
N ALA A 234 19.87 5.21 13.01
CA ALA A 234 20.63 6.37 12.55
C ALA A 234 21.38 6.08 11.25
N ALA A 235 22.00 4.90 11.10
CA ALA A 235 22.70 4.50 9.88
C ALA A 235 21.77 4.44 8.65
N ALA A 236 20.59 3.81 8.78
CA ALA A 236 19.64 3.69 7.66
C ALA A 236 18.99 5.04 7.31
N LEU A 237 18.80 5.91 8.30
CA LEU A 237 18.25 7.25 8.10
C LEU A 237 19.28 8.21 7.46
N ASN A 238 20.57 8.14 7.86
CA ASN A 238 21.67 8.81 7.15
C ASN A 238 21.72 8.34 5.69
N GLU A 239 21.71 7.03 5.42
CA GLU A 239 21.78 6.47 4.06
C GLU A 239 20.63 6.98 3.17
N ALA A 240 19.40 7.09 3.71
CA ALA A 240 18.27 7.68 2.99
C ALA A 240 18.42 9.20 2.74
N ILE A 241 19.00 9.93 3.70
CA ILE A 241 19.26 11.37 3.62
C ILE A 241 20.37 11.68 2.61
N ASP A 242 21.48 10.94 2.62
CA ASP A 242 22.56 11.05 1.66
C ASP A 242 22.05 10.74 0.25
N HIS A 243 21.25 9.67 0.09
CA HIS A 243 20.67 9.29 -1.19
C HIS A 243 19.71 10.34 -1.77
N LEU A 244 18.89 10.98 -0.93
CA LEU A 244 18.02 12.08 -1.34
C LEU A 244 18.83 13.37 -1.64
N SER A 245 19.95 13.59 -0.95
CA SER A 245 20.89 14.69 -1.21
C SER A 245 21.59 14.54 -2.56
N ASP A 246 22.06 13.33 -2.90
CA ASP A 246 22.63 12.98 -4.22
C ASP A 246 21.61 13.17 -5.36
N TRP A 247 20.32 13.04 -5.08
CA TRP A 247 19.22 13.32 -6.02
C TRP A 247 18.83 14.81 -6.07
N GLY A 248 19.42 15.65 -5.24
CA GLY A 248 19.25 17.11 -5.24
C GLY A 248 17.87 17.57 -4.76
N VAL A 249 17.30 16.92 -3.74
CA VAL A 249 16.10 17.47 -3.08
C VAL A 249 16.42 18.80 -2.38
N GLU A 250 15.46 19.71 -2.33
CA GLU A 250 15.64 21.04 -1.71
C GLU A 250 15.49 20.97 -0.17
N GLY A 251 14.67 20.05 0.32
CA GLY A 251 14.46 19.75 1.75
C GLY A 251 13.73 18.41 1.92
N ILE A 252 13.59 17.92 3.16
CA ILE A 252 13.05 16.57 3.45
C ILE A 252 11.94 16.59 4.51
N VAL A 253 10.90 15.77 4.30
CA VAL A 253 9.97 15.36 5.36
C VAL A 253 10.31 13.94 5.82
N VAL A 254 10.41 13.69 7.12
CA VAL A 254 10.62 12.35 7.69
C VAL A 254 9.35 11.93 8.42
N ILE A 255 8.87 10.70 8.18
CA ILE A 255 7.71 10.10 8.85
C ILE A 255 8.22 9.21 10.00
N VAL A 256 7.93 9.60 11.24
CA VAL A 256 8.68 9.21 12.46
C VAL A 256 7.80 8.60 13.58
N PRO A 257 6.79 7.73 13.33
CA PRO A 257 5.87 7.26 14.37
C PRO A 257 6.49 6.29 15.39
N HIS A 258 7.82 6.13 15.42
CA HIS A 258 8.54 5.08 16.16
C HIS A 258 9.69 5.65 16.99
N ARG A 259 9.81 5.21 18.25
CA ARG A 259 10.79 5.76 19.21
C ARG A 259 12.24 5.68 18.73
N GLU A 260 12.65 4.57 18.11
CA GLU A 260 13.99 4.40 17.54
C GLU A 260 14.31 5.41 16.42
N ALA A 261 13.29 5.89 15.69
CA ALA A 261 13.45 6.87 14.63
C ALA A 261 13.66 8.29 15.18
N VAL A 262 13.02 8.61 16.32
CA VAL A 262 13.25 9.85 17.07
C VAL A 262 14.68 9.89 17.59
N THR A 263 15.16 8.82 18.23
CA THR A 263 16.56 8.70 18.65
C THR A 263 17.50 8.86 17.45
N ALA A 264 17.23 8.16 16.34
CA ALA A 264 18.02 8.25 15.12
C ALA A 264 18.12 9.68 14.57
N LEU A 265 17.03 10.46 14.58
CA LEU A 265 17.00 11.87 14.17
C LEU A 265 17.85 12.78 15.07
N SER A 266 17.82 12.55 16.39
CA SER A 266 18.57 13.37 17.35
C SER A 266 20.10 13.30 17.19
N GLU A 267 20.60 12.28 16.49
CA GLU A 267 22.02 12.06 16.20
C GLU A 267 22.47 12.68 14.85
N LEU A 268 21.55 13.21 14.05
CA LEU A 268 21.85 13.68 12.69
C LEU A 268 22.40 15.10 12.62
N ARG A 269 23.15 15.35 11.55
CA ARG A 269 23.43 16.69 11.03
C ARG A 269 22.65 16.87 9.74
N LEU A 270 21.83 17.91 9.67
CA LEU A 270 20.87 18.11 8.59
C LEU A 270 21.34 19.27 7.71
N PRO A 271 21.90 19.01 6.51
CA PRO A 271 22.49 20.05 5.66
C PRO A 271 21.45 20.81 4.80
N PHE A 272 20.17 20.53 5.00
CA PHE A 272 18.99 21.12 4.33
C PHE A 272 17.83 21.17 5.34
N PRO A 273 16.78 21.98 5.11
CA PRO A 273 15.62 22.03 6.00
C PRO A 273 14.89 20.69 6.11
N VAL A 274 14.49 20.33 7.34
CA VAL A 274 13.75 19.11 7.66
C VAL A 274 12.49 19.43 8.44
N VAL A 275 11.42 18.70 8.13
CA VAL A 275 10.20 18.62 8.94
C VAL A 275 9.97 17.16 9.33
N THR A 276 9.51 16.91 10.54
CA THR A 276 9.10 15.59 11.02
C THR A 276 7.58 15.45 11.04
N VAL A 277 7.08 14.24 10.82
CA VAL A 277 5.66 13.90 10.93
C VAL A 277 5.47 12.75 11.93
N GLU A 278 4.56 12.92 12.88
CA GLU A 278 4.34 12.03 14.04
C GLU A 278 5.57 11.82 14.95
N GLY A 279 6.60 12.68 14.87
CA GLY A 279 7.90 12.49 15.55
C GLY A 279 7.97 12.83 17.04
N GLY A 280 6.83 13.17 17.66
CA GLY A 280 6.77 13.57 19.07
C GLY A 280 7.44 14.92 19.36
N HIS A 281 7.44 15.29 20.64
CA HIS A 281 7.77 16.64 21.10
C HIS A 281 9.20 16.81 21.66
N SER A 282 10.06 15.82 21.47
CA SER A 282 11.39 15.71 22.12
C SER A 282 12.58 16.05 21.22
N LEU A 283 12.35 16.53 19.99
CA LEU A 283 13.39 16.95 19.05
C LEU A 283 13.33 18.46 18.83
N PRO A 284 14.48 19.15 18.70
CA PRO A 284 14.56 20.50 18.15
C PRO A 284 14.51 20.41 16.61
N ILE A 285 13.43 19.83 16.09
CA ILE A 285 13.15 19.72 14.66
C ILE A 285 11.65 20.00 14.50
N PRO A 286 11.23 20.86 13.54
CA PRO A 286 9.82 21.19 13.35
C PRO A 286 8.96 19.94 13.14
N VAL A 287 7.79 19.90 13.78
CA VAL A 287 6.92 18.71 13.80
C VAL A 287 5.48 19.04 13.42
N VAL A 288 4.90 18.18 12.60
CA VAL A 288 3.45 18.14 12.35
C VAL A 288 2.91 16.79 12.79
N SER A 289 1.81 16.78 13.54
CA SER A 289 1.20 15.52 13.99
C SER A 289 -0.30 15.63 14.17
N VAL A 290 -1.01 14.51 14.08
CA VAL A 290 -2.39 14.41 14.55
C VAL A 290 -2.42 14.32 16.07
N ASP A 291 -3.44 14.88 16.74
CA ASP A 291 -3.58 14.71 18.20
C ASP A 291 -4.10 13.31 18.56
N GLN A 292 -3.16 12.35 18.57
CA GLN A 292 -3.39 10.94 18.91
C GLN A 292 -4.01 10.76 20.31
N TRP A 293 -3.68 11.66 21.25
CA TRP A 293 -4.16 11.62 22.63
C TRP A 293 -5.61 12.10 22.71
N LEU A 294 -5.92 13.27 22.16
CA LEU A 294 -7.27 13.81 22.06
C LEU A 294 -8.20 12.85 21.32
N GLY A 295 -7.74 12.24 20.23
CA GLY A 295 -8.50 11.22 19.49
C GLY A 295 -8.92 10.05 20.37
N ALA A 296 -7.99 9.50 21.17
CA ALA A 296 -8.30 8.41 22.09
C ALA A 296 -9.19 8.86 23.26
N ARG A 297 -9.05 10.12 23.72
CA ARG A 297 -9.98 10.73 24.68
C ARG A 297 -11.39 10.83 24.12
N MET A 298 -11.56 11.24 22.85
CA MET A 298 -12.88 11.29 22.19
C MET A 298 -13.52 9.89 22.15
N ALA A 299 -12.80 8.87 21.65
CA ALA A 299 -13.31 7.50 21.57
C ALA A 299 -13.68 6.91 22.94
N THR A 300 -12.84 7.14 23.96
CA THR A 300 -13.07 6.62 25.31
C THR A 300 -14.22 7.36 26.01
N SER A 301 -14.28 8.69 25.88
CA SER A 301 -15.34 9.51 26.47
C SER A 301 -16.70 9.19 25.87
N HIS A 302 -16.78 8.93 24.56
CA HIS A 302 -18.00 8.48 23.89
C HIS A 302 -18.53 7.16 24.46
N LEU A 303 -17.64 6.19 24.68
CA LEU A 303 -18.01 4.90 25.28
C LEU A 303 -18.45 5.05 26.75
N LEU A 304 -17.79 5.89 27.55
CA LEU A 304 -18.27 6.19 28.90
C LEU A 304 -19.63 6.92 28.90
N ALA A 305 -19.83 7.88 27.99
CA ALA A 305 -21.08 8.64 27.84
C ALA A 305 -22.26 7.76 27.39
N ALA A 306 -21.99 6.66 26.68
CA ALA A 306 -22.98 5.62 26.37
C ALA A 306 -23.37 4.74 27.59
N GLY A 307 -22.80 4.99 28.78
CA GLY A 307 -23.14 4.32 30.04
C GLY A 307 -22.23 3.15 30.43
N HIS A 308 -21.12 2.92 29.70
CA HIS A 308 -20.18 1.87 30.04
C HIS A 308 -19.33 2.25 31.26
N ARG A 309 -19.27 1.36 32.26
CA ARG A 309 -18.56 1.60 33.56
C ARG A 309 -17.03 1.69 33.44
N THR A 310 -16.48 1.18 32.35
CA THR A 310 -15.05 1.16 31.99
C THR A 310 -14.94 0.75 30.52
N VAL A 311 -13.79 1.04 29.90
CA VAL A 311 -13.47 0.72 28.51
C VAL A 311 -12.19 -0.11 28.50
N TRP A 312 -12.22 -1.30 27.90
CA TRP A 312 -11.01 -2.09 27.69
C TRP A 312 -10.22 -1.57 26.48
N HIS A 313 -8.90 -1.67 26.52
CA HIS A 313 -8.05 -1.22 25.41
C HIS A 313 -7.31 -2.38 24.73
N VAL A 314 -7.40 -2.43 23.40
CA VAL A 314 -6.51 -3.21 22.53
C VAL A 314 -5.52 -2.23 21.90
N ALA A 315 -4.33 -2.14 22.47
CA ALA A 315 -3.29 -1.18 22.13
C ALA A 315 -2.54 -1.56 20.84
N GLY A 316 -1.83 -0.59 20.25
CA GLY A 316 -0.80 -0.87 19.25
C GLY A 316 0.49 -1.44 19.87
N PRO A 317 1.55 -1.64 19.08
CA PRO A 317 2.85 -2.07 19.60
C PRO A 317 3.54 -0.92 20.37
N PRO A 318 4.12 -1.16 21.55
CA PRO A 318 4.55 -0.11 22.49
C PRO A 318 5.79 0.70 22.06
N SER A 319 6.39 0.40 20.90
CA SER A 319 7.47 1.20 20.32
C SER A 319 6.96 2.34 19.41
N TRP A 320 5.65 2.40 19.16
CA TRP A 320 4.99 3.41 18.36
C TRP A 320 4.44 4.55 19.22
N LEU A 321 4.78 5.79 18.85
CA LEU A 321 4.37 7.00 19.58
C LEU A 321 2.85 7.20 19.52
N GLU A 322 2.24 6.88 18.38
CA GLU A 322 0.79 6.87 18.19
C GLU A 322 0.10 5.89 19.16
N ALA A 323 0.66 4.69 19.36
CA ALA A 323 0.09 3.68 20.25
C ALA A 323 0.17 4.11 21.72
N GLU A 324 1.29 4.71 22.11
CA GLU A 324 1.52 5.25 23.46
C GLU A 324 0.57 6.42 23.76
N ALA A 325 0.50 7.41 22.88
CA ALA A 325 -0.41 8.54 23.02
C ALA A 325 -1.89 8.13 23.03
N ARG A 326 -2.29 7.14 22.20
CA ARG A 326 -3.65 6.57 22.22
C ARG A 326 -3.93 5.84 23.54
N ALA A 327 -2.96 5.09 24.09
CA ALA A 327 -3.11 4.43 25.39
C ALA A 327 -3.16 5.43 26.56
N ASP A 328 -2.40 6.52 26.52
CA ASP A 328 -2.41 7.54 27.56
C ASP A 328 -3.68 8.40 27.52
N GLY A 329 -4.21 8.68 26.32
CA GLY A 329 -5.50 9.35 26.14
C GLY A 329 -6.64 8.50 26.70
N TRP A 330 -6.69 7.22 26.35
CA TRP A 330 -7.66 6.27 26.92
C TRP A 330 -7.55 6.16 28.45
N ARG A 331 -6.34 6.04 29.00
CA ARG A 331 -6.14 5.93 30.45
C ARG A 331 -6.61 7.20 31.19
N SER A 332 -6.22 8.38 30.70
CA SER A 332 -6.57 9.65 31.33
C SER A 332 -8.07 9.83 31.52
N VAL A 333 -8.89 9.46 30.53
CA VAL A 333 -10.36 9.58 30.62
C VAL A 333 -10.97 8.60 31.62
N LEU A 334 -10.40 7.40 31.78
CA LEU A 334 -10.85 6.47 32.83
C LEU A 334 -10.48 7.00 34.22
N GLU A 335 -9.28 7.53 34.40
CA GLU A 335 -8.80 8.10 35.66
C GLU A 335 -9.59 9.37 36.05
N GLU A 336 -9.83 10.28 35.10
CA GLU A 336 -10.68 11.47 35.25
C GLU A 336 -12.13 11.11 35.64
N ALA A 337 -12.66 10.02 35.11
CA ALA A 337 -14.01 9.53 35.43
C ALA A 337 -14.09 8.70 36.72
N GLY A 338 -12.97 8.42 37.38
CA GLY A 338 -12.91 7.50 38.53
C GLY A 338 -13.25 6.04 38.17
N ALA A 339 -13.14 5.68 36.90
CA ALA A 339 -13.41 4.33 36.40
C ALA A 339 -12.23 3.39 36.66
N VAL A 340 -12.50 2.08 36.65
CA VAL A 340 -11.44 1.07 36.67
C VAL A 340 -10.65 1.16 35.36
N VAL A 341 -9.32 1.03 35.45
CA VAL A 341 -8.37 0.94 34.32
C VAL A 341 -7.93 -0.52 34.15
N PRO A 342 -8.46 -1.27 33.17
CA PRO A 342 -7.97 -2.61 32.83
C PRO A 342 -6.49 -2.63 32.36
N PRO A 343 -5.79 -3.77 32.40
CA PRO A 343 -4.51 -3.89 31.68
C PRO A 343 -4.74 -3.85 30.16
N PRO A 344 -4.00 -3.03 29.38
CA PRO A 344 -4.18 -2.93 27.94
C PRO A 344 -3.61 -4.13 27.19
N ILE A 345 -4.43 -4.80 26.37
CA ILE A 345 -4.02 -5.95 25.57
C ILE A 345 -3.17 -5.47 24.39
N GLN A 346 -1.96 -5.99 24.25
CA GLN A 346 -0.99 -5.53 23.25
C GLN A 346 -1.25 -6.14 21.87
N GLY A 347 -1.37 -5.28 20.85
CA GLY A 347 -1.51 -5.64 19.44
C GLY A 347 -0.25 -5.35 18.60
N ASP A 348 -0.33 -5.65 17.31
CA ASP A 348 0.75 -5.48 16.32
C ASP A 348 0.31 -4.70 15.06
N TRP A 349 -0.76 -3.90 15.20
CA TRP A 349 -1.53 -3.25 14.12
C TRP A 349 -2.28 -4.18 13.15
N THR A 350 -2.01 -5.49 13.11
CA THR A 350 -2.64 -6.40 12.15
C THR A 350 -4.02 -6.90 12.61
N PRO A 351 -4.93 -7.26 11.69
CA PRO A 351 -6.18 -7.93 12.04
C PRO A 351 -6.01 -9.26 12.79
N LEU A 352 -4.82 -9.88 12.74
CA LEU A 352 -4.55 -11.15 13.44
C LEU A 352 -4.29 -10.96 14.94
N SER A 353 -3.60 -9.88 15.35
CA SER A 353 -3.47 -9.57 16.78
C SER A 353 -4.79 -9.07 17.36
N GLY A 354 -5.51 -8.20 16.62
CA GLY A 354 -6.87 -7.79 16.97
C GLY A 354 -7.82 -8.98 17.16
N TYR A 355 -7.75 -9.99 16.28
CA TYR A 355 -8.52 -11.23 16.44
C TYR A 355 -8.16 -12.00 17.71
N ARG A 356 -6.86 -12.17 18.02
CA ARG A 356 -6.42 -12.83 19.26
C ARG A 356 -6.86 -12.07 20.52
N ALA A 357 -6.75 -10.75 20.53
CA ALA A 357 -7.25 -9.91 21.61
C ALA A 357 -8.77 -10.02 21.77
N GLY A 358 -9.51 -10.07 20.65
CA GLY A 358 -10.95 -10.33 20.64
C GLY A 358 -11.34 -11.71 21.18
N GLN A 359 -10.52 -12.75 20.97
CA GLN A 359 -10.76 -14.07 21.56
C GLN A 359 -10.60 -14.04 23.09
N GLU A 360 -9.59 -13.33 23.63
CA GLU A 360 -9.45 -13.15 25.08
C GLU A 360 -10.63 -12.37 25.67
N LEU A 361 -10.97 -11.22 25.06
CA LEU A 361 -12.08 -10.36 25.48
C LEU A 361 -13.42 -11.10 25.42
N ALA A 362 -13.66 -11.95 24.41
CA ALA A 362 -14.87 -12.76 24.32
C ALA A 362 -15.00 -13.76 25.49
N GLY A 363 -13.88 -14.34 25.95
CA GLY A 363 -13.83 -15.16 27.15
C GLY A 363 -14.24 -14.38 28.40
N ARG A 364 -13.82 -13.12 28.53
CA ARG A 364 -14.19 -12.24 29.65
C ARG A 364 -15.66 -11.81 29.62
N VAL A 365 -16.20 -11.47 28.44
CA VAL A 365 -17.64 -11.16 28.26
C VAL A 365 -18.50 -12.37 28.68
N THR A 366 -18.17 -13.56 28.16
CA THR A 366 -18.97 -14.78 28.39
C THR A 366 -18.85 -15.33 29.81
N ALA A 367 -17.65 -15.33 30.40
CA ALA A 367 -17.46 -15.72 31.80
C ALA A 367 -18.22 -14.78 32.77
N GLY A 368 -18.21 -13.47 32.50
CA GLY A 368 -18.95 -12.48 33.28
C GLY A 368 -20.47 -12.70 33.27
N ALA A 369 -21.03 -13.16 32.15
CA ALA A 369 -22.46 -13.47 32.02
C ALA A 369 -22.88 -14.81 32.66
N ALA A 370 -21.95 -15.74 32.90
CA ALA A 370 -22.21 -17.00 33.58
C ALA A 370 -22.22 -16.88 35.12
N GLY A 371 -21.49 -15.90 35.66
CA GLY A 371 -21.64 -15.46 37.05
C GLY A 371 -22.87 -14.58 37.24
N ARG A 372 -23.36 -14.44 38.48
CA ARG A 372 -24.48 -13.51 38.81
C ARG A 372 -24.03 -12.04 38.92
N GLY A 373 -23.14 -11.61 38.03
CA GLY A 373 -22.60 -10.25 37.96
C GLY A 373 -22.88 -9.60 36.62
N SER A 374 -22.62 -8.30 36.50
CA SER A 374 -22.53 -7.64 35.20
C SER A 374 -21.19 -7.98 34.53
N PRO A 375 -21.12 -8.20 33.21
CA PRO A 375 -19.89 -8.57 32.52
C PRO A 375 -18.73 -7.58 32.73
N GLU A 376 -17.51 -8.13 32.76
CA GLU A 376 -16.24 -7.41 32.98
C GLU A 376 -15.89 -6.49 31.79
N VAL A 377 -16.21 -6.94 30.58
CA VAL A 377 -16.03 -6.22 29.31
C VAL A 377 -17.42 -5.85 28.79
N THR A 378 -17.65 -4.56 28.53
CA THR A 378 -18.86 -4.07 27.82
C THR A 378 -18.54 -3.01 26.77
N ALA A 379 -17.36 -2.39 26.80
CA ALA A 379 -16.86 -1.50 25.78
C ALA A 379 -15.38 -1.77 25.52
N VAL A 380 -14.95 -1.64 24.27
CA VAL A 380 -13.56 -1.79 23.83
C VAL A 380 -13.16 -0.63 22.93
N PHE A 381 -12.07 0.05 23.26
CA PHE A 381 -11.36 0.96 22.36
C PHE A 381 -10.18 0.20 21.73
N VAL A 382 -10.16 0.08 20.42
CA VAL A 382 -9.12 -0.60 19.65
C VAL A 382 -8.26 0.42 18.92
N ALA A 383 -6.94 0.35 19.10
CA ALA A 383 -6.03 1.40 18.67
C ALA A 383 -5.91 1.62 17.16
N ASN A 384 -6.42 0.70 16.31
CA ASN A 384 -6.70 0.98 14.90
C ASN A 384 -7.84 0.10 14.33
N ASP A 385 -8.40 0.51 13.20
CA ASP A 385 -9.52 -0.19 12.54
C ASP A 385 -9.15 -1.58 12.01
N GLN A 386 -7.88 -1.80 11.64
CA GLN A 386 -7.41 -3.11 11.19
C GLN A 386 -7.47 -4.15 12.32
N MET A 387 -7.03 -3.79 13.54
CA MET A 387 -7.23 -4.65 14.72
C MET A 387 -8.72 -4.74 15.09
N ALA A 388 -9.50 -3.67 14.93
CA ALA A 388 -10.93 -3.68 15.24
C ALA A 388 -11.71 -4.67 14.36
N LEU A 389 -11.35 -4.83 13.08
CA LEU A 389 -11.86 -5.88 12.20
C LEU A 389 -11.60 -7.29 12.76
N GLY A 390 -10.42 -7.49 13.36
CA GLY A 390 -10.08 -8.72 14.07
C GLY A 390 -10.96 -8.97 15.29
N VAL A 391 -11.12 -7.95 16.15
CA VAL A 391 -11.97 -8.03 17.35
C VAL A 391 -13.44 -8.33 16.97
N LEU A 392 -13.98 -7.60 15.99
CA LEU A 392 -15.32 -7.82 15.43
C LEU A 392 -15.53 -9.25 14.95
N ARG A 393 -14.52 -9.83 14.26
CA ARG A 393 -14.56 -11.23 13.83
C ARG A 393 -14.59 -12.21 15.01
N ALA A 394 -13.72 -12.02 16.00
CA ALA A 394 -13.66 -12.90 17.16
C ALA A 394 -14.95 -12.87 18.00
N PHE A 395 -15.54 -11.68 18.18
CA PHE A 395 -16.84 -11.53 18.86
C PHE A 395 -17.96 -12.22 18.09
N ARG A 396 -18.01 -12.10 16.76
CA ARG A 396 -18.97 -12.83 15.91
C ARG A 396 -18.81 -14.35 16.04
N GLU A 397 -17.58 -14.87 15.99
CA GLU A 397 -17.30 -16.30 16.14
C GLU A 397 -17.66 -16.83 17.54
N ALA A 398 -17.61 -15.96 18.57
CA ALA A 398 -18.09 -16.24 19.92
C ALA A 398 -19.60 -16.01 20.13
N GLY A 399 -20.36 -15.64 19.08
CA GLY A 399 -21.80 -15.37 19.16
C GLY A 399 -22.18 -14.04 19.83
N LEU A 400 -21.21 -13.16 20.10
CA LEU A 400 -21.41 -11.86 20.76
C LEU A 400 -21.83 -10.80 19.73
N SER A 401 -22.96 -10.14 19.97
CA SER A 401 -23.40 -9.01 19.13
C SER A 401 -22.69 -7.71 19.53
N VAL A 402 -22.27 -6.95 18.52
CA VAL A 402 -21.77 -5.58 18.68
C VAL A 402 -22.87 -4.64 18.15
N PRO A 403 -23.29 -3.59 18.88
CA PRO A 403 -22.85 -3.20 20.22
C PRO A 403 -23.53 -3.97 21.37
N GLY A 404 -24.55 -4.79 21.09
CA GLY A 404 -25.52 -5.28 22.10
C GLY A 404 -24.97 -6.06 23.30
N HIS A 405 -23.87 -6.81 23.15
CA HIS A 405 -23.14 -7.41 24.28
C HIS A 405 -21.89 -6.59 24.64
N VAL A 406 -21.26 -5.98 23.64
CA VAL A 406 -20.03 -5.21 23.78
C VAL A 406 -19.92 -4.18 22.66
N ALA A 407 -19.74 -2.90 23.03
CA ALA A 407 -19.51 -1.79 22.12
C ALA A 407 -18.02 -1.73 21.68
N ILE A 408 -17.77 -1.27 20.45
CA ILE A 408 -16.42 -1.09 19.91
C ILE A 408 -16.27 0.32 19.32
N ALA A 409 -15.16 0.99 19.64
CA ALA A 409 -14.61 2.10 18.87
C ALA A 409 -13.20 1.75 18.35
N GLY A 410 -12.90 2.13 17.11
CA GLY A 410 -11.59 2.00 16.44
C GLY A 410 -10.82 3.32 16.34
N PHE A 411 -9.86 3.37 15.42
CA PHE A 411 -9.07 4.55 15.09
C PHE A 411 -8.55 4.45 13.64
N ASP A 412 -8.34 5.60 13.00
CA ASP A 412 -7.87 5.88 11.64
C ASP A 412 -9.00 6.29 10.66
N ASP A 413 -10.19 5.70 10.76
CA ASP A 413 -11.30 5.78 9.79
C ASP A 413 -10.90 5.35 8.37
N ILE A 414 -10.44 4.10 8.27
CA ILE A 414 -10.10 3.50 6.98
C ILE A 414 -11.34 3.40 6.07
N PRO A 415 -11.20 3.45 4.72
CA PRO A 415 -12.33 3.41 3.79
C PRO A 415 -13.28 2.21 3.99
N GLU A 416 -12.75 1.08 4.48
CA GLU A 416 -13.51 -0.12 4.77
C GLU A 416 -14.32 -0.06 6.08
N ALA A 417 -14.02 0.86 7.00
CA ALA A 417 -14.62 0.93 8.35
C ALA A 417 -16.16 1.11 8.31
N GLU A 418 -16.67 1.84 7.33
CA GLU A 418 -18.10 2.02 7.10
C GLU A 418 -18.80 0.74 6.62
N PHE A 419 -18.07 -0.16 5.97
CA PHE A 419 -18.56 -1.42 5.42
C PHE A 419 -18.29 -2.63 6.34
N PHE A 420 -17.74 -2.39 7.54
CA PHE A 420 -17.69 -3.40 8.59
C PHE A 420 -19.12 -3.77 9.04
N THR A 421 -19.26 -4.84 9.82
CA THR A 421 -20.58 -5.34 10.24
C THR A 421 -20.55 -5.68 11.74
N PRO A 422 -21.06 -4.80 12.61
CA PRO A 422 -21.63 -3.47 12.29
C PRO A 422 -20.59 -2.45 11.76
N PRO A 423 -21.03 -1.38 11.06
CA PRO A 423 -20.18 -0.26 10.67
C PRO A 423 -19.45 0.37 11.85
N LEU A 424 -18.14 0.58 11.71
CA LEU A 424 -17.25 0.88 12.83
C LEU A 424 -17.27 2.37 13.20
N THR A 425 -17.54 2.64 14.48
CA THR A 425 -17.23 3.92 15.14
C THR A 425 -15.74 4.04 15.26
N THR A 426 -15.15 5.15 14.84
CA THR A 426 -13.69 5.29 14.75
C THR A 426 -13.28 6.76 14.71
N VAL A 427 -12.00 7.03 14.94
CA VAL A 427 -11.42 8.37 14.98
C VAL A 427 -10.71 8.65 13.67
N ARG A 428 -11.27 9.55 12.85
CA ARG A 428 -10.69 9.97 11.59
C ARG A 428 -9.49 10.88 11.82
N GLN A 429 -8.37 10.54 11.17
CA GLN A 429 -7.18 11.38 11.05
C GLN A 429 -7.26 12.21 9.75
N ASP A 430 -6.91 13.50 9.78
CA ASP A 430 -6.93 14.37 8.59
C ASP A 430 -5.54 14.42 7.93
N PHE A 431 -5.20 13.36 7.19
CA PHE A 431 -3.92 13.24 6.48
C PHE A 431 -3.72 14.30 5.39
N THR A 432 -4.80 14.88 4.86
CA THR A 432 -4.73 15.99 3.89
C THR A 432 -4.28 17.27 4.57
N ALA A 433 -4.90 17.64 5.70
CA ALA A 433 -4.46 18.78 6.51
C ALA A 433 -3.03 18.59 7.05
N LEU A 434 -2.68 17.37 7.48
CA LEU A 434 -1.33 16.98 7.90
C LEU A 434 -0.29 17.21 6.80
N GLY A 435 -0.55 16.70 5.59
CA GLY A 435 0.33 16.88 4.43
C GLY A 435 0.48 18.36 4.04
N GLN A 436 -0.63 19.09 3.97
CA GLN A 436 -0.62 20.52 3.67
C GLN A 436 0.14 21.34 4.72
N ALA A 437 0.00 21.04 6.01
CA ALA A 437 0.80 21.68 7.06
C ALA A 437 2.29 21.38 6.88
N SER A 438 2.67 20.11 6.73
CA SER A 438 4.06 19.67 6.60
C SER A 438 4.79 20.27 5.40
N ILE A 439 4.13 20.34 4.24
CA ILE A 439 4.73 20.91 3.03
C ILE A 439 4.88 22.43 3.13
N ARG A 440 3.88 23.16 3.64
CA ARG A 440 4.00 24.62 3.88
C ARG A 440 5.09 24.94 4.90
N LEU A 441 5.22 24.12 5.95
CA LEU A 441 6.23 24.22 7.01
C LEU A 441 7.66 23.94 6.51
N LEU A 442 7.80 23.10 5.49
CA LEU A 442 9.08 22.84 4.82
C LEU A 442 9.42 23.98 3.84
N ILE A 443 8.46 24.39 3.00
CA ILE A 443 8.64 25.45 2.00
C ILE A 443 8.94 26.81 2.65
N SER A 444 8.38 27.12 3.82
CA SER A 444 8.72 28.35 4.56
C SER A 444 10.21 28.41 4.90
N ARG A 445 10.82 27.31 5.38
CA ARG A 445 12.27 27.22 5.66
C ARG A 445 13.14 27.19 4.40
N LEU A 446 12.64 26.64 3.28
CA LEU A 446 13.29 26.80 1.95
C LEU A 446 13.28 28.26 1.45
N GLY A 447 12.37 29.09 1.97
CA GLY A 447 12.27 30.51 1.66
C GLY A 447 13.06 31.42 2.61
N SER A 448 13.04 31.13 3.92
CA SER A 448 13.65 31.98 4.95
C SER A 448 15.17 31.89 5.00
N GLY A 449 15.73 30.71 4.75
CA GLY A 449 17.17 30.44 4.92
C GLY A 449 17.65 30.52 6.38
N THR A 450 16.73 30.57 7.34
CA THR A 450 16.99 30.72 8.78
C THR A 450 16.40 29.55 9.56
N THR A 451 17.20 29.02 10.49
CA THR A 451 16.87 27.93 11.43
C THR A 451 16.54 28.49 12.83
N GLU A 452 15.95 29.68 12.89
CA GLU A 452 15.78 30.45 14.13
C GLU A 452 14.49 30.08 14.89
N ASP A 453 13.61 29.28 14.27
CA ASP A 453 12.37 28.71 14.83
C ASP A 453 12.31 27.19 14.63
N ASP A 454 13.37 26.43 14.93
CA ASP A 454 13.42 24.97 14.72
C ASP A 454 12.53 24.16 15.69
N ASP A 455 11.81 24.82 16.62
CA ASP A 455 10.92 24.22 17.61
C ASP A 455 9.43 24.23 17.21
N GLU A 456 9.07 24.70 16.01
CA GLU A 456 7.68 24.90 15.54
C GLU A 456 6.85 23.61 15.49
N ARG A 457 5.62 23.63 16.05
CA ARG A 457 4.76 22.45 16.24
C ARG A 457 3.35 22.72 15.73
N VAL A 458 2.89 21.92 14.77
CA VAL A 458 1.54 22.04 14.19
C VAL A 458 0.75 20.77 14.48
N VAL A 459 -0.25 20.88 15.35
CA VAL A 459 -1.10 19.76 15.74
C VAL A 459 -2.43 19.80 14.99
N ILE A 460 -2.82 18.68 14.39
CA ILE A 460 -4.05 18.49 13.61
C ILE A 460 -5.09 17.78 14.49
N GLU A 461 -6.23 18.41 14.73
CA GLU A 461 -7.32 17.81 15.52
C GLU A 461 -8.01 16.66 14.74
N PRO A 462 -8.06 15.43 15.29
CA PRO A 462 -8.83 14.34 14.71
C PRO A 462 -10.34 14.50 15.00
N ARG A 463 -11.18 13.65 14.39
CA ARG A 463 -12.64 13.69 14.59
C ARG A 463 -13.23 12.31 14.83
N LEU A 464 -14.05 12.16 15.88
CA LEU A 464 -14.82 10.95 16.11
C LEU A 464 -15.97 10.81 15.10
N ILE A 465 -15.99 9.68 14.38
CA ILE A 465 -17.03 9.28 13.44
C ILE A 465 -17.86 8.19 14.11
N VAL A 466 -19.04 8.54 14.60
CA VAL A 466 -19.95 7.60 15.28
C VAL A 466 -20.72 6.76 14.25
N ARG A 467 -20.70 5.44 14.42
CA ARG A 467 -21.43 4.45 13.59
C ARG A 467 -21.99 3.31 14.46
N GLY A 468 -22.66 2.34 13.84
CA GLY A 468 -23.41 1.27 14.52
C GLY A 468 -22.62 0.30 15.43
N SER A 469 -21.29 0.37 15.53
CA SER A 469 -20.51 -0.48 16.45
C SER A 469 -20.50 -0.02 17.91
N SER A 470 -20.93 1.22 18.21
CA SER A 470 -20.88 1.79 19.56
C SER A 470 -22.22 2.31 20.08
N THR A 471 -23.24 2.38 19.21
CA THR A 471 -24.56 2.91 19.54
C THR A 471 -25.63 1.88 19.19
N LEU A 472 -26.55 1.62 20.12
CA LEU A 472 -27.78 0.88 19.82
C LEU A 472 -28.68 1.77 18.96
N SER A 473 -29.14 1.23 17.83
CA SER A 473 -30.10 1.85 16.89
C SER A 473 -31.54 1.52 17.26
#